data_AF-A0A239L9Z3-F1
#
_entry.id   AF-A0A239L9Z3-F1
#
_cell.length_a   1.000
_cell.length_b   1.000
_cell.length_c   1.000
_cell.angle_alpha   90.00
_cell.angle_beta   90.00
_cell.angle_gamma   90.00
#
_symmetry.space_group_name_H-M   'P 1'
#
loop_
_entity.id
_entity.type
_entity.pdbx_description
1 polymer ?
#
loop_
_entity_poly.entity_id
_entity_poly.type
_entity_poly.pdbx_seq_one_letter_code
_entity_poly.pdbx_strand_id
1 'polypeptide(L)'
;MFSANDFDMDKLVEDAQQRVAKMAALREQTAQLTGHAESADARVRVTSSADDPVAELHIDPRAMRMPAEELAEAIRSTVKAARRDLDRQVEELAAFEYGDSVNPLELMRNKEALKETLGEVQGMFEKAGRETQGMIEQLQRNLGISGQAPPR
;
A
#
# COMPACT_ATOMS: atom_id res chain seq x y z
N MET A 1 -13.84 -33.36 24.37
CA MET A 1 -13.66 -33.31 22.90
C MET A 1 -13.51 -31.83 22.57
N PHE A 2 -12.28 -31.33 22.42
CA PHE A 2 -12.00 -29.91 22.20
C PHE A 2 -11.88 -29.69 20.69
N SER A 3 -12.79 -28.89 20.13
CA SER A 3 -13.02 -28.74 18.70
C SER A 3 -11.93 -27.90 18.05
N ALA A 4 -11.50 -28.32 16.86
CA ALA A 4 -10.48 -27.69 16.01
C ALA A 4 -10.69 -26.20 15.68
N ASN A 5 -11.85 -25.63 16.03
CA ASN A 5 -12.23 -24.24 15.74
C ASN A 5 -11.49 -23.19 16.59
N ASP A 6 -11.01 -23.56 17.79
CA ASP A 6 -10.30 -22.65 18.70
C ASP A 6 -8.86 -22.42 18.22
N PHE A 7 -8.24 -23.45 17.65
CA PHE A 7 -6.84 -23.45 17.19
C PHE A 7 -6.64 -22.65 15.90
N ASP A 8 -7.64 -22.62 15.02
CA ASP A 8 -7.64 -21.82 13.80
C ASP A 8 -7.89 -20.33 14.09
N MET A 9 -8.69 -20.01 15.12
CA MET A 9 -8.95 -18.62 15.52
C MET A 9 -7.74 -17.99 16.21
N ASP A 10 -7.06 -18.73 17.09
CA ASP A 10 -5.85 -18.24 17.76
C ASP A 10 -4.73 -17.93 16.74
N LYS A 11 -4.53 -18.84 15.77
CA LYS A 11 -3.59 -18.61 14.66
C LYS A 11 -3.99 -17.44 13.78
N LEU A 12 -5.26 -17.28 13.44
CA LEU A 12 -5.75 -16.17 12.63
C LEU A 12 -5.52 -14.83 13.33
N VAL A 13 -5.74 -14.77 14.65
CA VAL A 13 -5.48 -13.59 15.47
C VAL A 13 -3.98 -13.29 15.53
N GLU A 14 -3.14 -14.31 15.70
CA GLU A 14 -1.69 -14.16 15.72
C GLU A 14 -1.13 -13.67 14.37
N ASP A 15 -1.62 -14.21 13.25
CA ASP A 15 -1.30 -13.75 11.88
C ASP A 15 -1.74 -12.30 11.65
N ALA A 16 -2.95 -11.95 12.10
CA ALA A 16 -3.47 -10.59 12.01
C ALA A 16 -2.63 -9.60 12.84
N GLN A 17 -2.24 -9.98 14.06
CA GLN A 17 -1.37 -9.17 14.92
C GLN A 17 0.02 -8.97 14.29
N GLN A 18 0.61 -10.04 13.73
CA GLN A 18 1.90 -9.95 13.04
C GLN A 18 1.84 -9.04 11.81
N ARG A 19 0.75 -9.09 11.03
CA ARG A 19 0.52 -8.19 9.90
C ARG A 19 0.39 -6.74 10.35
N VAL A 20 -0.39 -6.47 11.39
CA VAL A 20 -0.54 -5.11 11.95
C VAL A 20 0.81 -4.57 12.47
N ALA A 21 1.59 -5.40 13.16
CA ALA A 21 2.91 -5.01 13.65
C ALA A 21 3.89 -4.70 12.50
N LYS A 22 3.92 -5.54 11.44
CA LYS A 22 4.71 -5.26 10.23
C LYS A 22 4.27 -3.97 9.55
N MET A 23 2.96 -3.72 9.43
CA MET A 23 2.46 -2.47 8.85
C MET A 23 2.83 -1.24 9.69
N ALA A 24 2.83 -1.35 11.02
CA ALA A 24 3.25 -0.26 11.90
C ALA A 24 4.75 0.03 11.76
N ALA A 25 5.60 -0.99 11.75
CA ALA A 25 7.03 -0.86 11.54
C ALA A 25 7.36 -0.24 10.17
N LEU A 26 6.66 -0.67 9.11
CA LEU A 26 6.76 -0.09 7.77
C LEU A 26 6.35 1.38 7.75
N ARG A 27 5.24 1.74 8.39
CA ARG A 27 4.81 3.13 8.50
C ARG A 27 5.87 3.98 9.20
N GLU A 28 6.48 3.46 10.27
CA GLU A 28 7.52 4.17 11.01
C GLU A 28 8.80 4.34 10.18
N GLN A 29 9.21 3.32 9.43
CA GLN A 29 10.35 3.41 8.50
C GLN A 29 10.06 4.37 7.35
N THR A 30 8.85 4.34 6.80
CA THR A 30 8.43 5.23 5.70
C THR A 30 8.30 6.68 6.18
N ALA A 31 7.86 6.90 7.42
CA ALA A 31 7.80 8.22 8.03
C ALA A 31 9.20 8.82 8.29
N GLN A 32 10.22 7.97 8.43
CA GLN A 32 11.62 8.38 8.57
C GLN A 32 12.31 8.62 7.22
N LEU A 33 11.67 8.26 6.08
CA LEU A 33 12.24 8.53 4.77
C LEU A 33 12.21 10.03 4.48
N THR A 34 13.37 10.53 4.03
CA THR A 34 13.53 11.91 3.58
C THR A 34 14.11 11.91 2.18
N GLY A 35 13.41 12.57 1.27
CA GLY A 35 13.91 12.85 -0.07
C GLY A 35 14.81 14.06 -0.04
N HIS A 36 15.95 13.98 -0.71
CA HIS A 36 16.88 15.09 -0.80
C HIS A 36 17.12 15.46 -2.25
N ALA A 37 17.25 16.76 -2.52
CA ALA A 37 17.75 17.22 -3.80
C ALA A 37 18.58 18.48 -3.67
N GLU A 38 19.44 18.66 -4.66
CA GLU A 38 20.32 19.81 -4.78
C GLU A 38 20.17 20.38 -6.20
N SER A 39 20.24 21.70 -6.31
CA SER A 39 20.23 22.37 -7.62
C SER A 39 21.54 22.11 -8.37
N ALA A 40 21.53 22.26 -9.70
CA ALA A 40 22.68 21.98 -10.55
C ALA A 40 23.97 22.72 -10.13
N ASP A 41 23.83 23.89 -9.52
CA ASP A 41 24.94 24.73 -9.06
C ASP A 41 25.36 24.48 -7.61
N ALA A 42 24.77 23.50 -6.91
CA ALA A 42 24.95 23.24 -5.49
C ALA A 42 24.58 24.41 -4.56
N ARG A 43 23.72 25.32 -5.03
CA ARG A 43 23.36 26.55 -4.31
C ARG A 43 22.03 26.48 -3.57
N VAL A 44 21.17 25.55 -3.95
CA VAL A 44 19.88 25.32 -3.29
C VAL A 44 19.80 23.86 -2.93
N ARG A 45 19.52 23.56 -1.67
CA ARG A 45 19.27 22.20 -1.19
C ARG A 45 17.91 22.13 -0.55
N VAL A 46 17.16 21.09 -0.88
CA VAL A 46 15.83 20.83 -0.34
C VAL A 46 15.80 19.44 0.27
N THR A 47 15.24 19.36 1.46
CA THR A 47 14.84 18.12 2.11
C THR A 47 13.32 18.08 2.16
N SER A 48 12.73 16.98 1.70
CA SER A 48 11.30 16.70 1.78
C SER A 48 11.08 15.47 2.66
N SER A 49 10.07 15.49 3.52
CA SER A 49 9.64 14.33 4.30
C SER A 49 8.25 13.88 3.86
N ALA A 50 7.78 12.75 4.41
CA ALA A 50 6.42 12.26 4.13
C ALA A 50 5.33 13.23 4.63
N ASP A 51 5.60 13.98 5.71
CA ASP A 51 4.66 14.91 6.33
C ASP A 51 4.79 16.33 5.78
N ASP A 52 6.03 16.77 5.49
CA ASP A 52 6.33 18.12 5.03
C ASP A 52 7.00 18.11 3.63
N PRO A 53 6.36 18.72 2.61
CA PRO A 53 6.93 18.77 1.26
C PRO A 53 8.24 19.57 1.18
N VAL A 54 8.53 20.46 2.12
CA VAL A 54 9.77 21.25 2.22
C VAL A 54 10.19 21.33 3.70
N ALA A 55 10.56 20.18 4.26
CA ALA A 55 11.01 20.07 5.65
C ALA A 55 12.24 20.94 5.94
N GLU A 56 13.14 21.06 4.95
CA GLU A 56 14.30 21.95 5.05
C GLU A 56 14.62 22.58 3.69
N LEU A 57 14.91 23.88 3.68
CA LEU A 57 15.36 24.62 2.50
C LEU A 57 16.62 25.40 2.86
N HIS A 58 17.72 25.07 2.20
CA HIS A 58 18.97 25.79 2.30
C HIS A 58 19.24 26.56 1.01
N ILE A 59 19.52 27.85 1.14
CA ILE A 59 19.87 28.73 0.01
C ILE A 59 21.23 29.34 0.30
N ASP A 60 22.20 29.06 -0.55
CA ASP A 60 23.53 29.65 -0.46
C ASP A 60 23.46 31.16 -0.72
N PRO A 61 24.21 32.00 0.02
CA PRO A 61 24.23 33.46 -0.19
C PRO A 61 24.59 33.91 -1.61
N ARG A 62 25.24 33.06 -2.42
CA ARG A 62 25.50 33.33 -3.84
C ARG A 62 24.26 33.14 -4.70
N ALA A 63 23.36 32.23 -4.33
CA ALA A 63 22.07 32.06 -5.00
C ALA A 63 21.17 33.29 -4.84
N MET A 64 21.23 33.97 -3.69
CA MET A 64 20.50 35.22 -3.45
C MET A 64 20.95 36.40 -4.33
N ARG A 65 22.13 36.29 -4.96
CA ARG A 65 22.63 37.28 -5.92
C ARG A 65 22.18 36.99 -7.36
N MET A 66 21.53 35.86 -7.59
CA MET A 66 20.97 35.53 -8.90
C MET A 66 19.71 36.35 -9.17
N PRO A 67 19.31 36.48 -10.45
CA PRO A 67 18.00 37.03 -10.79
C PRO A 67 16.88 36.26 -10.09
N ALA A 68 15.88 36.99 -9.60
CA ALA A 68 14.81 36.40 -8.80
C ALA A 68 14.03 35.31 -9.53
N GLU A 69 13.84 35.45 -10.86
CA GLU A 69 13.21 34.42 -11.69
C GLU A 69 14.04 33.13 -11.75
N GLU A 70 15.36 33.23 -11.94
CA GLU A 70 16.25 32.07 -11.99
C GLU A 70 16.30 31.35 -10.64
N LEU A 71 16.34 32.11 -9.53
CA LEU A 71 16.30 31.54 -8.19
C LEU A 71 14.97 30.83 -7.92
N ALA A 72 13.85 31.44 -8.31
CA ALA A 72 12.53 30.82 -8.15
C ALA A 72 12.41 29.53 -8.96
N GLU A 73 12.93 29.50 -10.19
CA GLU A 73 12.96 28.28 -11.00
C GLU A 73 13.85 27.20 -10.39
N ALA A 74 15.04 27.57 -9.92
CA ALA A 74 15.97 26.66 -9.25
C ALA A 74 15.35 26.04 -7.98
N ILE A 75 14.66 26.83 -7.16
CA ILE A 75 13.95 26.31 -5.99
C ILE A 75 12.84 25.36 -6.43
N ARG A 76 12.00 25.76 -7.40
CA ARG A 76 10.87 24.92 -7.87
C ARG A 76 11.34 23.58 -8.43
N SER A 77 12.42 23.58 -9.21
CA SER A 77 12.98 22.36 -9.79
C SER A 77 13.58 21.45 -8.72
N THR A 78 14.29 22.04 -7.74
CA THR A 78 14.92 21.29 -6.63
C THR A 78 13.88 20.68 -5.71
N VAL A 79 12.80 21.41 -5.37
CA VAL A 79 11.68 20.86 -4.58
C VAL A 79 11.04 19.67 -5.30
N LYS A 80 10.79 19.79 -6.61
CA LYS A 80 10.24 18.69 -7.41
C LYS A 80 11.19 17.48 -7.46
N ALA A 81 12.49 17.72 -7.51
CA ALA A 81 13.49 16.66 -7.47
C ALA A 81 13.52 15.97 -6.10
N ALA A 82 13.49 16.72 -4.99
CA ALA A 82 13.48 16.15 -3.63
C ALA A 82 12.24 15.27 -3.42
N ARG A 83 11.07 15.73 -3.93
CA ARG A 83 9.85 14.93 -3.87
C ARG A 83 9.94 13.64 -4.68
N ARG A 84 10.48 13.70 -5.90
CA ARG A 84 10.71 12.52 -6.74
C ARG A 84 11.69 11.54 -6.11
N ASP A 85 12.67 12.05 -5.38
CA ASP A 85 13.61 11.23 -4.64
C ASP A 85 12.92 10.48 -3.49
N LEU A 86 12.10 11.17 -2.71
CA LEU A 86 11.25 10.55 -1.68
C LEU A 86 10.32 9.49 -2.28
N ASP A 87 9.66 9.80 -3.39
CA ASP A 87 8.77 8.86 -4.09
C ASP A 87 9.51 7.59 -4.51
N ARG A 88 10.71 7.74 -5.08
CA ARG A 88 11.56 6.61 -5.47
C ARG A 88 11.97 5.76 -4.26
N GLN A 89 12.42 6.39 -3.18
CA GLN A 89 12.80 5.67 -1.95
C GLN A 89 11.62 4.90 -1.36
N VAL A 90 10.42 5.47 -1.40
CA VAL A 90 9.19 4.79 -0.99
C VAL A 90 8.91 3.59 -1.89
N GLU A 91 8.98 3.74 -3.21
CA GLU A 91 8.80 2.64 -4.18
C GLU A 91 9.84 1.52 -3.99
N GLU A 92 11.10 1.86 -3.74
CA GLU A 92 12.19 0.89 -3.50
C GLU A 92 11.98 0.11 -2.19
N LEU A 93 11.64 0.80 -1.10
CA LEU A 93 11.33 0.15 0.19
C LEU A 93 10.11 -0.78 0.06
N ALA A 94 9.10 -0.30 -0.66
CA ALA A 94 7.87 -1.00 -0.93
C ALA A 94 8.13 -2.28 -1.77
N ALA A 95 8.98 -2.22 -2.79
CA ALA A 95 9.37 -3.37 -3.61
C ALA A 95 10.21 -4.40 -2.84
N PHE A 96 11.09 -3.96 -1.94
CA PHE A 96 11.92 -4.84 -1.12
C PHE A 96 11.09 -5.68 -0.14
N GLU A 97 10.11 -5.06 0.53
CA GLU A 97 9.35 -5.70 1.60
C GLU A 97 8.17 -6.56 1.09
N TYR A 98 7.58 -6.22 -0.05
CA TYR A 98 6.37 -6.90 -0.57
C TYR A 98 6.62 -7.77 -1.82
N GLY A 99 7.74 -7.59 -2.54
CA GLY A 99 8.00 -8.32 -3.78
C GLY A 99 6.89 -8.11 -4.82
N ASP A 100 6.35 -9.21 -5.36
CA ASP A 100 5.23 -9.22 -6.34
C ASP A 100 3.84 -9.03 -5.69
N SER A 101 3.78 -8.88 -4.36
CA SER A 101 2.53 -8.73 -3.61
C SER A 101 2.07 -7.28 -3.60
N VAL A 102 0.76 -7.05 -3.75
CA VAL A 102 0.15 -5.70 -3.81
C VAL A 102 0.62 -4.82 -2.67
N ASN A 103 1.20 -3.65 -3.02
CA ASN A 103 1.77 -2.74 -2.06
C ASN A 103 0.69 -1.91 -1.33
N PRO A 104 0.53 -2.04 0.00
CA PRO A 104 -0.50 -1.30 0.74
C PRO A 104 -0.31 0.22 0.71
N LEU A 105 0.92 0.69 0.56
CA LEU A 105 1.24 2.11 0.43
C LEU A 105 0.85 2.67 -0.94
N GLU A 106 0.98 1.89 -2.02
CA GLU A 106 0.46 2.26 -3.33
C GLU A 106 -1.07 2.32 -3.35
N LEU A 107 -1.73 1.34 -2.71
CA LEU A 107 -3.19 1.34 -2.56
C LEU A 107 -3.72 2.59 -1.86
N MET A 108 -2.95 3.15 -0.90
CA MET A 108 -3.35 4.37 -0.19
C MET A 108 -3.07 5.64 -1.00
N ARG A 109 -1.99 5.68 -1.79
CA ARG A 109 -1.64 6.83 -2.64
C ARG A 109 -2.45 6.90 -3.93
N ASN A 110 -2.81 5.74 -4.49
CA ASN A 110 -3.45 5.63 -5.78
C ASN A 110 -4.88 5.10 -5.62
N LYS A 111 -5.86 6.03 -5.59
CA LYS A 111 -7.30 5.70 -5.52
C LYS A 111 -7.76 4.78 -6.65
N GLU A 112 -7.08 4.75 -7.79
CA GLU A 112 -7.42 3.88 -8.91
C GLU A 112 -6.88 2.46 -8.70
N ALA A 113 -5.64 2.30 -8.23
CA ALA A 113 -5.10 0.99 -7.84
C ALA A 113 -5.92 0.33 -6.72
N LEU A 114 -6.41 1.12 -5.76
CA LEU A 114 -7.33 0.65 -4.72
C LEU A 114 -8.63 0.09 -5.32
N LYS A 115 -9.20 0.77 -6.31
CA LYS A 115 -10.43 0.31 -6.98
C LYS A 115 -10.20 -0.96 -7.78
N GLU A 116 -9.07 -1.07 -8.46
CA GLU A 116 -8.72 -2.26 -9.24
C GLU A 116 -8.54 -3.48 -8.34
N THR A 117 -7.76 -3.34 -7.25
CA THR A 117 -7.58 -4.42 -6.27
C THR A 117 -8.90 -4.78 -5.58
N LEU A 118 -9.74 -3.80 -5.25
CA LEU A 118 -11.09 -4.07 -4.71
C LEU A 118 -11.97 -4.84 -5.71
N GLY A 119 -11.88 -4.50 -7.00
CA GLY A 119 -12.60 -5.20 -8.07
C GLY A 119 -12.09 -6.63 -8.27
N GLU A 120 -10.79 -6.85 -8.19
CA GLU A 120 -10.17 -8.18 -8.31
C GLU A 120 -10.55 -9.07 -7.12
N VAL A 121 -10.48 -8.54 -5.90
CA VAL A 121 -10.94 -9.22 -4.68
C VAL A 121 -12.44 -9.55 -4.76
N GLN A 122 -13.28 -8.62 -5.21
CA GLN A 122 -14.72 -8.87 -5.43
C GLN A 122 -14.96 -10.00 -6.45
N GLY A 123 -14.23 -9.99 -7.57
CA GLY A 123 -14.33 -11.04 -8.59
C GLY A 123 -13.90 -12.42 -8.08
N MET A 124 -12.87 -12.49 -7.23
CA MET A 124 -12.47 -13.71 -6.54
C MET A 124 -13.55 -14.23 -5.59
N PHE A 125 -14.16 -13.33 -4.80
CA PHE A 125 -15.26 -13.68 -3.89
C PHE A 125 -16.50 -14.20 -4.64
N GLU A 126 -16.87 -13.57 -5.76
CA GLU A 126 -17.99 -14.03 -6.60
C GLU A 126 -17.72 -15.40 -7.25
N LYS A 127 -16.47 -15.68 -7.59
CA LYS A 127 -16.08 -16.99 -8.15
C LYS A 127 -16.10 -18.07 -7.07
N ALA A 128 -15.53 -17.79 -5.90
CA ALA A 128 -15.55 -18.71 -4.76
C ALA A 128 -16.98 -19.00 -4.26
N GLY A 129 -17.87 -18.00 -4.28
CA GLY A 129 -19.28 -18.17 -3.94
C GLY A 129 -20.02 -19.11 -4.90
N ARG A 130 -19.77 -18.97 -6.22
CA ARG A 130 -20.31 -19.89 -7.24
C ARG A 130 -19.79 -21.31 -7.10
N GLU A 131 -18.49 -21.48 -6.80
CA GLU A 131 -17.91 -22.80 -6.53
C GLU A 131 -18.53 -23.45 -5.29
N THR A 132 -18.73 -22.68 -4.22
CA THR A 132 -19.37 -23.18 -2.98
C THR A 132 -20.82 -23.61 -3.22
N GLN A 133 -21.59 -22.85 -4.00
CA GLN A 133 -22.95 -23.23 -4.39
C GLN A 133 -22.98 -24.52 -5.21
N GLY A 134 -22.08 -24.66 -6.18
CA GLY A 134 -21.95 -25.89 -6.97
C GLY A 134 -21.60 -27.11 -6.11
N MET A 135 -20.70 -26.94 -5.13
CA MET A 135 -20.36 -28.01 -4.18
C MET A 135 -21.55 -28.40 -3.29
N ILE A 136 -22.35 -27.43 -2.83
CA ILE A 136 -23.56 -27.70 -2.02
C ILE A 136 -24.61 -28.44 -2.84
N GLU A 137 -24.86 -28.05 -4.10
CA GLU A 137 -25.77 -28.75 -4.99
C GLU A 137 -25.30 -30.18 -5.30
N GLN A 138 -23.99 -30.38 -5.40
CA GLN A 138 -23.39 -31.69 -5.63
C GLN A 138 -23.52 -32.59 -4.38
N LEU A 139 -23.37 -32.01 -3.18
CA LEU A 139 -23.63 -32.69 -1.91
C LEU A 139 -25.10 -33.10 -1.79
N GLN A 140 -26.03 -32.20 -2.14
CA GLN A 140 -27.47 -32.48 -2.12
C GLN A 140 -27.89 -33.58 -3.10
N ARG A 141 -27.27 -33.61 -4.29
CA ARG A 141 -27.48 -34.68 -5.29
C ARG A 141 -26.94 -36.03 -4.82
N ASN A 142 -25.74 -36.05 -4.24
CA ASN A 142 -25.15 -37.30 -3.74
C ASN A 142 -25.83 -37.84 -2.47
N LEU A 143 -26.42 -36.96 -1.65
CA LEU A 143 -27.12 -37.35 -0.41
C LEU A 143 -28.60 -37.71 -0.62
N GLY A 144 -29.12 -37.66 -1.85
CA GLY A 144 -30.39 -38.30 -2.20
C GLY A 144 -31.64 -37.78 -1.46
N ILE A 145 -31.65 -36.54 -0.98
CA ILE A 145 -32.84 -35.96 -0.33
C ILE A 145 -33.73 -35.31 -1.39
N SER A 146 -34.34 -36.12 -2.25
CA SER A 146 -35.54 -35.72 -3.01
C SER A 146 -36.78 -36.17 -2.24
N GLY A 147 -37.71 -35.24 -2.09
CA GLY A 147 -38.88 -35.33 -1.23
C GLY A 147 -39.69 -36.62 -1.37
N GLN A 148 -39.98 -37.22 -0.22
CA GLN A 148 -41.04 -38.21 -0.08
C GLN A 148 -42.36 -37.44 0.09
N ALA A 149 -43.18 -37.44 -0.97
CA ALA A 149 -44.58 -37.02 -0.89
C ALA A 149 -45.40 -38.10 -0.17
N PRO A 150 -46.33 -37.77 0.74
CA PRO A 150 -47.18 -38.77 1.36
C PRO A 150 -48.30 -39.23 0.40
N PRO A 151 -48.61 -40.54 0.30
CA PRO A 151 -49.66 -41.02 -0.57
C PRO A 151 -51.05 -40.94 0.09
N ARG A 152 -51.98 -40.37 -0.70
CA ARG A 152 -53.46 -40.44 -0.68
C ARG A 152 -54.21 -40.20 0.63
#